data_AF-A0A1G0JG60-F1
#
_entry.id   AF-A0A1G0JG60-F1
#
_cell.length_a   1.000
_cell.length_b   1.000
_cell.length_c   1.000
_cell.angle_alpha   90.00
_cell.angle_beta   90.00
_cell.angle_gamma   90.00
#
_symmetry.space_group_name_H-M   'P 1'
#
loop_
_entity.id
_entity.type
_entity.pdbx_description
1 polymer ?
#
loop_
_entity_poly.entity_id
_entity_poly.type
_entity_poly.pdbx_seq_one_letter_code
_entity_poly.pdbx_strand_id
1 'polypeptide(L)'
;MISFTELLTASDADLVKIFYKIKVEPNDDFIKRINKTAARLGLNHSQLVCALSFNKNIRELTDIISVLGFRSYKLLSYRQDELFTTDTYQQLSIDNILDIYSARLEDELIMESLRALLMPRLEHIEADIEKNEDPGHIISYRMEVHAIYTSGIANKEFAEKRINKNNIAKYRIMANEPGAIVEAGVLPASNLFFMESISPEEKKDLIERKHIPEALIKNRLQNSKISQEERDMLEEYI
;
A
#
# COMPACT_ATOMS: atom_id res chain seq x y z
N MET A 1 8.78 26.07 -1.74
CA MET A 1 9.14 24.74 -1.22
C MET A 1 8.57 23.73 -2.18
N ILE A 2 9.28 22.64 -2.44
CA ILE A 2 8.83 21.60 -3.37
C ILE A 2 7.94 20.62 -2.60
N SER A 3 6.83 20.21 -3.20
CA SER A 3 5.95 19.18 -2.64
C SER A 3 6.50 17.77 -2.88
N PHE A 4 5.98 16.81 -2.11
CA PHE A 4 6.29 15.40 -2.28
C PHE A 4 5.99 14.91 -3.71
N THR A 5 4.80 15.23 -4.22
CA THR A 5 4.32 14.82 -5.55
C THR A 5 5.14 15.43 -6.68
N GLU A 6 5.52 16.71 -6.56
CA GLU A 6 6.42 17.38 -7.53
C GLU A 6 7.77 16.67 -7.61
N LEU A 7 8.34 16.24 -6.48
CA LEU A 7 9.60 15.52 -6.47
C LEU A 7 9.46 14.10 -7.04
N LEU A 8 8.37 13.40 -6.68
CA LEU A 8 8.07 12.05 -7.14
C LEU A 8 7.90 11.95 -8.66
N THR A 9 7.35 12.99 -9.29
CA THR A 9 7.00 13.00 -10.72
C THR A 9 7.93 13.87 -11.58
N ALA A 10 8.91 14.54 -10.97
CA ALA A 10 9.86 15.41 -11.66
C ALA A 10 10.58 14.70 -12.82
N SER A 11 10.77 15.45 -13.91
CA SER A 11 11.65 15.05 -15.01
C SER A 11 13.11 14.97 -14.56
N ASP A 12 13.97 14.32 -15.35
CA ASP A 12 15.41 14.29 -15.13
C ASP A 12 16.01 15.72 -15.05
N ALA A 13 15.62 16.61 -15.96
CA ALA A 13 16.05 18.00 -15.98
C ALA A 13 15.62 18.78 -14.72
N ASP A 14 14.39 18.56 -14.24
CA ASP A 14 13.89 19.20 -13.03
C ASP A 14 14.60 18.68 -11.79
N LEU A 15 14.84 17.36 -11.70
CA LEU A 15 15.63 16.76 -10.62
C LEU A 15 17.03 17.35 -10.56
N VAL A 16 17.72 17.44 -11.70
CA VAL A 16 19.05 18.07 -11.76
C VAL A 16 18.97 19.52 -11.26
N LYS A 17 17.97 20.30 -11.69
CA LYS A 17 17.79 21.69 -11.27
C LYS A 17 17.51 21.83 -9.77
N ILE A 18 16.73 20.93 -9.19
CA ILE A 18 16.41 20.90 -7.75
C ILE A 18 17.69 20.64 -6.95
N PHE A 19 18.49 19.65 -7.35
CA PHE A 19 19.66 19.20 -6.59
C PHE A 19 20.95 20.00 -6.87
N TYR A 20 21.03 20.73 -8.00
CA TYR A 20 22.21 21.51 -8.38
C TYR A 20 22.70 22.49 -7.31
N LYS A 21 21.78 23.07 -6.52
CA LYS A 21 22.11 24.06 -5.48
C LYS A 21 22.39 23.45 -4.11
N ILE A 22 22.30 22.13 -3.98
CA ILE A 22 22.46 21.44 -2.69
C ILE A 22 23.95 21.25 -2.41
N LYS A 23 24.47 22.08 -1.51
CA LYS A 23 25.83 21.94 -1.00
C LYS A 23 25.89 20.79 0.00
N VAL A 24 26.81 19.86 -0.23
CA VAL A 24 27.15 18.75 0.67
C VAL A 24 28.32 19.17 1.56
N GLU A 25 28.17 19.04 2.87
CA GLU A 25 29.26 19.30 3.81
C GLU A 25 30.10 18.03 4.00
N PRO A 26 31.46 18.11 3.92
CA PRO A 26 32.32 16.93 3.95
C PRO A 26 32.16 16.05 5.19
N ASN A 27 31.85 16.67 6.34
CA ASN A 27 31.77 16.01 7.65
C ASN A 27 30.38 15.49 8.01
N ASP A 28 29.36 15.75 7.19
CA ASP A 28 28.03 15.22 7.46
C ASP A 28 28.01 13.72 7.20
N ASP A 29 27.56 12.96 8.20
CA ASP A 29 27.15 11.59 8.00
C ASP A 29 25.93 11.51 7.07
N PHE A 30 25.71 10.32 6.52
CA PHE A 30 24.67 10.05 5.53
C PHE A 30 23.26 10.49 5.99
N ILE A 31 22.89 10.23 7.24
CA ILE A 31 21.56 10.60 7.77
C ILE A 31 21.43 12.12 7.88
N LYS A 32 22.47 12.81 8.36
CA LYS A 32 22.49 14.27 8.42
C LYS A 32 22.39 14.91 7.03
N ARG A 33 23.05 14.34 6.02
CA ARG A 33 22.95 14.82 4.63
C ARG A 33 21.53 14.76 4.11
N ILE A 34 20.84 13.64 4.30
CA ILE A 34 19.43 13.49 3.90
C ILE A 34 18.57 14.49 4.66
N ASN A 35 18.71 14.57 5.99
CA ASN A 35 17.86 15.45 6.80
C ASN A 35 18.04 16.93 6.45
N LYS A 36 19.28 17.39 6.22
CA LYS A 36 19.55 18.76 5.77
C LYS A 36 18.99 19.02 4.38
N THR A 37 19.10 18.04 3.47
CA THR A 37 18.54 18.14 2.12
C THR A 37 17.02 18.20 2.17
N ALA A 38 16.39 17.31 2.93
CA ALA A 38 14.94 17.27 3.12
C ALA A 38 14.43 18.59 3.69
N ALA A 39 15.07 19.11 4.75
CA ALA A 39 14.71 20.38 5.37
C ALA A 39 14.82 21.57 4.39
N ARG A 40 15.84 21.59 3.51
CA ARG A 40 15.97 22.64 2.47
C ARG A 40 14.84 22.58 1.44
N LEU A 41 14.31 21.39 1.18
CA LEU A 41 13.22 21.17 0.25
C LEU A 41 11.84 21.37 0.88
N GLY A 42 11.76 21.39 2.22
CA GLY A 42 10.52 21.45 2.98
C GLY A 42 9.89 20.07 3.23
N LEU A 43 10.70 19.01 3.17
CA LEU A 43 10.30 17.62 3.36
C LEU A 43 10.95 17.04 4.63
N ASN A 44 10.41 15.93 5.12
CA ASN A 44 11.11 15.09 6.11
C ASN A 44 11.97 14.01 5.42
N HIS A 45 12.71 13.25 6.23
CA HIS A 45 13.62 12.20 5.76
C HIS A 45 12.90 11.18 4.86
N SER A 46 11.80 10.60 5.36
CA SER A 46 11.04 9.57 4.65
C SER A 46 10.44 10.09 3.36
N GLN A 47 9.87 11.30 3.39
CA GLN A 47 9.30 11.96 2.22
C GLN A 47 10.35 12.15 1.12
N LEU A 48 11.53 12.69 1.46
CA LEU A 48 12.61 12.88 0.48
C LEU A 48 13.06 11.54 -0.12
N VAL A 49 13.34 10.55 0.74
CA VAL A 49 13.83 9.24 0.26
C VAL A 49 12.78 8.54 -0.59
N CYS A 50 11.53 8.43 -0.14
CA CYS A 50 10.50 7.71 -0.89
C CYS A 50 10.09 8.43 -2.18
N ALA A 51 9.92 9.76 -2.18
CA ALA A 51 9.60 10.50 -3.40
C ALA A 51 10.70 10.31 -4.46
N LEU A 52 11.96 10.45 -4.05
CA LEU A 52 13.06 10.37 -4.99
C LEU A 52 13.30 8.93 -5.50
N SER A 53 13.26 7.93 -4.62
CA SER A 53 13.52 6.53 -5.01
C SER A 53 12.44 5.94 -5.91
N PHE A 54 11.19 6.38 -5.76
CA PHE A 54 10.07 6.01 -6.61
C PHE A 54 9.89 6.91 -7.83
N ASN A 55 10.78 7.87 -8.06
CA ASN A 55 10.83 8.59 -9.33
C ASN A 55 11.58 7.75 -10.38
N LYS A 56 10.93 7.44 -11.51
CA LYS A 56 11.51 6.58 -12.57
C LYS A 56 12.86 7.07 -13.11
N ASN A 57 13.11 8.38 -13.06
CA ASN A 57 14.30 8.99 -13.63
C ASN A 57 15.54 8.89 -12.72
N ILE A 58 15.38 8.60 -11.42
CA ILE A 58 16.50 8.69 -10.47
C ILE A 58 17.60 7.65 -10.74
N ARG A 59 17.27 6.52 -11.36
CA ARG A 59 18.19 5.40 -11.58
C ARG A 59 19.43 5.81 -12.37
N GLU A 60 19.25 6.74 -13.30
CA GLU A 60 20.30 7.24 -14.19
C GLU A 60 21.03 8.47 -13.59
N LEU A 61 20.53 9.03 -12.49
CA LEU A 61 21.04 10.28 -11.89
C LEU A 61 21.95 9.99 -10.68
N THR A 62 23.06 9.31 -10.94
CA THR A 62 24.04 8.87 -9.92
C THR A 62 24.64 10.00 -9.09
N ASP A 63 24.77 11.20 -9.66
CA ASP A 63 25.23 12.40 -8.95
C ASP A 63 24.26 12.81 -7.84
N ILE A 64 22.95 12.76 -8.10
CA ILE A 64 21.92 13.10 -7.10
C ILE A 64 21.93 12.06 -5.97
N ILE A 65 22.05 10.78 -6.32
CA ILE A 65 22.19 9.67 -5.36
C ILE A 65 23.40 9.90 -4.45
N SER A 66 24.52 10.35 -5.03
CA SER A 66 25.77 10.66 -4.32
C SER A 66 25.66 11.91 -3.44
N VAL A 67 24.90 12.92 -3.85
CA VAL A 67 24.61 14.12 -3.03
C VAL A 67 23.92 13.75 -1.73
N LEU A 68 23.00 12.79 -1.77
CA LEU A 68 22.35 12.24 -0.57
C LEU A 68 23.24 11.31 0.25
N GLY A 69 24.43 10.97 -0.25
CA GLY A 69 25.42 10.12 0.42
C GLY A 69 25.24 8.62 0.17
N PHE A 70 24.39 8.23 -0.78
CA PHE A 70 24.29 6.84 -1.22
C PHE A 70 25.37 6.53 -2.25
N ARG A 71 25.93 5.30 -2.20
CA ARG A 71 26.93 4.85 -3.17
C ARG A 71 26.32 4.28 -4.46
N SER A 72 25.04 3.97 -4.45
CA SER A 72 24.34 3.35 -5.58
C SER A 72 22.83 3.46 -5.42
N TYR A 73 22.12 3.34 -6.53
CA TYR A 73 20.65 3.26 -6.52
C TYR A 73 20.15 2.11 -5.64
N LYS A 74 20.83 0.95 -5.64
CA LYS A 74 20.49 -0.18 -4.78
C LYS A 74 20.43 0.19 -3.29
N LEU A 75 21.38 0.98 -2.79
CA LEU A 75 21.37 1.41 -1.38
C LEU A 75 20.25 2.42 -1.09
N LEU A 76 19.94 3.27 -2.06
CA LEU A 76 18.79 4.19 -2.00
C LEU A 76 17.47 3.40 -1.94
N SER A 77 17.29 2.40 -2.81
CA SER A 77 16.13 1.50 -2.78
C SER A 77 16.01 0.74 -1.47
N TYR A 78 17.11 0.20 -0.92
CA TYR A 78 17.07 -0.49 0.39
C TYR A 78 16.53 0.41 1.51
N ARG A 79 16.98 1.68 1.55
CA ARG A 79 16.50 2.64 2.54
C ARG A 79 15.04 3.01 2.29
N GLN A 80 14.64 3.14 1.03
CA GLN A 80 13.24 3.33 0.66
C GLN A 80 12.38 2.15 1.11
N ASP A 81 12.81 0.91 0.88
CA ASP A 81 12.08 -0.29 1.28
C ASP A 81 11.85 -0.31 2.79
N GLU A 82 12.90 -0.05 3.57
CA GLU A 82 12.83 0.04 5.04
C GLU A 82 11.81 1.12 5.47
N LEU A 83 11.94 2.35 4.97
CA LEU A 83 11.08 3.46 5.35
C LEU A 83 9.63 3.25 4.90
N PHE A 84 9.43 2.81 3.66
CA PHE A 84 8.12 2.57 3.09
C PHE A 84 7.40 1.41 3.77
N THR A 85 8.09 0.36 4.21
CA THR A 85 7.41 -0.77 4.86
C THR A 85 7.16 -0.55 6.34
N THR A 86 8.01 0.20 7.03
CA THR A 86 7.93 0.38 8.49
C THR A 86 7.20 1.65 8.93
N ASP A 87 7.09 2.68 8.08
CA ASP A 87 6.36 3.89 8.41
C ASP A 87 4.84 3.68 8.30
N THR A 88 4.17 3.64 9.46
CA THR A 88 2.72 3.48 9.61
C THR A 88 2.03 4.84 9.68
N TYR A 89 2.27 5.67 8.67
CA TYR A 89 1.69 7.02 8.50
C TYR A 89 2.24 8.13 9.41
N GLN A 90 3.40 7.90 10.03
CA GLN A 90 4.01 8.88 10.94
C GLN A 90 4.78 9.96 10.19
N GLN A 91 5.61 9.57 9.21
CA GLN A 91 6.38 10.49 8.38
C GLN A 91 5.87 10.54 6.94
N LEU A 92 5.28 9.45 6.45
CA LEU A 92 4.63 9.37 5.15
C LEU A 92 3.12 9.40 5.34
N SER A 93 2.50 10.56 5.15
CA SER A 93 1.04 10.67 5.20
C SER A 93 0.38 9.74 4.16
N ILE A 94 -0.88 9.36 4.40
CA ILE A 94 -1.66 8.56 3.43
C ILE A 94 -1.65 9.20 2.03
N ASP A 95 -1.74 10.52 1.92
CA ASP A 95 -1.67 11.23 0.64
C ASP A 95 -0.34 10.96 -0.10
N ASN A 96 0.78 10.92 0.63
CA ASN A 96 2.08 10.57 0.03
C ASN A 96 2.08 9.13 -0.50
N ILE A 97 1.43 8.20 0.21
CA ILE A 97 1.35 6.80 -0.22
C ILE A 97 0.46 6.67 -1.47
N LEU A 98 -0.66 7.39 -1.53
CA LEU A 98 -1.54 7.40 -2.70
C LEU A 98 -0.87 8.04 -3.92
N ASP A 99 -0.10 9.12 -3.73
CA ASP A 99 0.74 9.71 -4.78
C ASP A 99 1.76 8.68 -5.29
N ILE A 100 2.40 7.97 -4.37
CA ILE A 100 3.33 6.89 -4.70
C ILE A 100 2.65 5.81 -5.55
N TYR A 101 1.41 5.43 -5.27
CA TYR A 101 0.70 4.40 -6.05
C TYR A 101 0.24 4.91 -7.42
N SER A 102 -0.14 6.17 -7.53
CA SER A 102 -0.64 6.77 -8.77
C SER A 102 0.44 7.16 -9.78
N ALA A 103 1.65 7.56 -9.32
CA ALA A 103 2.76 7.98 -10.19
C ALA A 103 3.39 6.85 -11.04
N ARG A 104 2.88 5.62 -10.91
CA ARG A 104 3.53 4.35 -11.31
C ARG A 104 3.22 3.88 -12.72
N LEU A 105 2.32 4.55 -13.43
CA LEU A 105 1.56 3.96 -14.56
C LEU A 105 2.41 3.48 -15.76
N GLU A 106 3.73 3.72 -15.79
CA GLU A 106 4.58 3.41 -16.95
C GLU A 106 5.90 2.68 -16.63
N ASP A 107 6.24 2.42 -15.36
CA ASP A 107 7.52 1.78 -14.98
C ASP A 107 7.32 0.42 -14.29
N GLU A 108 7.51 -0.65 -15.05
CA GLU A 108 7.33 -2.05 -14.58
C GLU A 108 8.26 -2.42 -13.41
N LEU A 109 9.50 -1.94 -13.40
CA LEU A 109 10.46 -2.26 -12.33
C LEU A 109 10.03 -1.64 -10.99
N ILE A 110 9.53 -0.41 -11.07
CA ILE A 110 8.94 0.31 -9.94
C ILE A 110 7.69 -0.42 -9.44
N MET A 111 6.88 -0.98 -10.35
CA MET A 111 5.66 -1.70 -10.03
C MET A 111 5.94 -3.07 -9.39
N GLU A 112 6.91 -3.83 -9.91
CA GLU A 112 7.38 -5.08 -9.31
C GLU A 112 7.94 -4.86 -7.90
N SER A 113 8.73 -3.80 -7.72
CA SER A 113 9.25 -3.40 -6.40
C SER A 113 8.10 -3.15 -5.42
N LEU A 114 7.07 -2.40 -5.80
CA LEU A 114 5.91 -2.19 -4.93
C LEU A 114 5.22 -3.48 -4.53
N ARG A 115 4.96 -4.38 -5.48
CA ARG A 115 4.30 -5.65 -5.20
C ARG A 115 5.03 -6.45 -4.13
N ALA A 116 6.36 -6.41 -4.13
CA ALA A 116 7.17 -7.06 -3.10
C ALA A 116 7.07 -6.38 -1.71
N LEU A 117 6.80 -5.07 -1.68
CA LEU A 117 6.72 -4.28 -0.45
C LEU A 117 5.32 -4.24 0.17
N LEU A 118 4.26 -4.56 -0.59
CA LEU A 118 2.88 -4.45 -0.09
C LEU A 118 2.63 -5.34 1.14
N MET A 119 3.00 -6.61 1.08
CA MET A 119 2.75 -7.55 2.18
C MET A 119 3.43 -7.09 3.48
N PRO A 120 4.76 -6.82 3.52
CA PRO A 120 5.40 -6.36 4.74
C PRO A 120 4.85 -5.00 5.20
N ARG A 121 4.49 -4.08 4.28
CA ARG A 121 3.88 -2.80 4.67
C ARG A 121 2.55 -2.99 5.39
N LEU A 122 1.63 -3.78 4.84
CA LEU A 122 0.35 -4.05 5.48
C LEU A 122 0.53 -4.76 6.83
N GLU A 123 1.50 -5.69 6.94
CA GLU A 123 1.79 -6.37 8.21
C GLU A 123 2.25 -5.39 9.31
N HIS A 124 3.09 -4.39 8.99
CA HIS A 124 3.50 -3.37 9.97
C HIS A 124 2.34 -2.47 10.36
N ILE A 125 1.51 -2.03 9.40
CA ILE A 125 0.33 -1.19 9.67
C ILE A 125 -0.67 -1.94 10.56
N GLU A 126 -0.97 -3.19 10.23
CA GLU A 126 -1.86 -4.05 11.02
C GLU A 126 -1.33 -4.27 12.44
N ALA A 127 -0.02 -4.49 12.59
CA ALA A 127 0.61 -4.62 13.90
C ALA A 127 0.63 -3.32 14.72
N ASP A 128 0.61 -2.16 14.07
CA ASP A 128 0.51 -0.85 14.72
C ASP A 128 -0.94 -0.54 15.14
N ILE A 129 -1.92 -0.85 14.29
CA ILE A 129 -3.35 -0.78 14.62
C ILE A 129 -3.67 -1.61 15.86
N GLU A 130 -3.14 -2.83 15.95
CA GLU A 130 -3.33 -3.72 17.09
C GLU A 130 -2.84 -3.13 18.43
N LYS A 131 -1.81 -2.27 18.38
CA LYS A 131 -1.20 -1.69 19.58
C LYS A 131 -1.86 -0.40 20.02
N ASN A 132 -2.28 0.43 19.06
CA ASN A 132 -2.59 1.83 19.31
C ASN A 132 -4.07 2.17 19.08
N GLU A 133 -4.83 1.34 18.35
CA GLU A 133 -6.26 1.53 18.02
C GLU A 133 -6.65 2.95 17.54
N ASP A 134 -5.71 3.70 16.96
CA ASP A 134 -5.95 5.07 16.49
C ASP A 134 -6.95 5.08 15.30
N PRO A 135 -8.14 5.72 15.44
CA PRO A 135 -9.11 5.81 14.36
C PRO A 135 -8.54 6.43 13.07
N GLY A 136 -7.59 7.35 13.17
CA GLY A 136 -6.94 7.98 12.01
C GLY A 136 -6.10 6.98 11.20
N HIS A 137 -5.41 6.07 11.88
CA HIS A 137 -4.64 5.00 11.23
C HIS A 137 -5.56 3.98 10.56
N ILE A 138 -6.71 3.67 11.17
CA ILE A 138 -7.72 2.79 10.57
C ILE A 138 -8.25 3.38 9.26
N ILE A 139 -8.61 4.67 9.24
CA ILE A 139 -9.09 5.33 8.02
C ILE A 139 -8.01 5.28 6.92
N SER A 140 -6.77 5.62 7.27
CA SER A 140 -5.64 5.57 6.32
C SER A 140 -5.41 4.16 5.78
N TYR A 141 -5.46 3.13 6.64
CA TYR A 141 -5.36 1.73 6.22
C TYR A 141 -6.46 1.32 5.25
N ARG A 142 -7.72 1.70 5.51
CA ARG A 142 -8.83 1.44 4.57
C ARG A 142 -8.56 2.09 3.22
N MET A 143 -8.13 3.35 3.19
CA MET A 143 -7.79 4.05 1.96
C MET A 143 -6.66 3.35 1.21
N GLU A 144 -5.61 2.92 1.92
CA GLU A 144 -4.46 2.25 1.31
C GLU A 144 -4.84 0.89 0.71
N VAL A 145 -5.61 0.06 1.43
CA VAL A 145 -6.08 -1.24 0.92
C VAL A 145 -6.90 -1.07 -0.35
N HIS A 146 -7.79 -0.09 -0.41
CA HIS A 146 -8.55 0.18 -1.63
C HIS A 146 -7.65 0.67 -2.77
N ALA A 147 -6.68 1.52 -2.46
CA ALA A 147 -5.76 2.08 -3.44
C ALA A 147 -4.86 1.01 -4.09
N ILE A 148 -4.36 0.03 -3.33
CA ILE A 148 -3.48 -1.02 -3.90
C ILE A 148 -4.20 -1.88 -4.94
N TYR A 149 -5.51 -2.12 -4.76
CA TYR A 149 -6.33 -2.89 -5.71
C TYR A 149 -6.76 -2.03 -6.89
N THR A 150 -7.30 -0.84 -6.64
CA THR A 150 -7.78 0.07 -7.70
C THR A 150 -6.64 0.58 -8.61
N SER A 151 -5.42 0.71 -8.08
CA SER A 151 -4.24 1.09 -8.86
C SER A 151 -3.61 -0.10 -9.61
N GLY A 152 -4.16 -1.31 -9.51
CA GLY A 152 -3.65 -2.51 -10.21
C GLY A 152 -2.31 -3.04 -9.69
N ILE A 153 -1.82 -2.53 -8.56
CA ILE A 153 -0.57 -2.98 -7.94
C ILE A 153 -0.79 -4.38 -7.37
N ALA A 154 -1.85 -4.55 -6.57
CA ALA A 154 -2.25 -5.83 -6.03
C ALA A 154 -2.84 -6.72 -7.13
N ASN A 155 -2.13 -7.81 -7.44
CA ASN A 155 -2.57 -8.79 -8.42
C ASN A 155 -3.36 -9.92 -7.76
N LYS A 156 -3.84 -10.86 -8.59
CA LYS A 156 -4.58 -12.04 -8.13
C LYS A 156 -3.81 -12.87 -7.09
N GLU A 157 -2.51 -13.08 -7.31
CA GLU A 157 -1.67 -13.85 -6.37
C GLU A 157 -1.60 -13.17 -4.99
N PHE A 158 -1.45 -11.84 -4.97
CA PHE A 158 -1.47 -11.07 -3.74
C PHE A 158 -2.82 -11.18 -3.01
N ALA A 159 -3.93 -11.01 -3.74
CA ALA A 159 -5.27 -11.15 -3.20
C ALA A 159 -5.50 -12.54 -2.59
N GLU A 160 -5.15 -13.60 -3.31
CA GLU A 160 -5.29 -14.97 -2.83
C GLU A 160 -4.43 -15.23 -1.58
N LYS A 161 -3.20 -14.70 -1.52
CA LYS A 161 -2.36 -14.80 -0.32
C LYS A 161 -3.01 -14.14 0.90
N ARG A 162 -3.61 -12.96 0.74
CA ARG A 162 -4.29 -12.25 1.83
C ARG A 162 -5.59 -12.91 2.27
N ILE A 163 -6.41 -13.35 1.31
CA ILE A 163 -7.68 -14.02 1.61
C ILE A 163 -7.46 -15.36 2.33
N ASN A 164 -6.44 -16.13 1.95
CA ASN A 164 -6.14 -17.41 2.60
C ASN A 164 -5.49 -17.29 3.99
N LYS A 165 -5.14 -16.07 4.41
CA LYS A 165 -4.48 -15.82 5.71
C LYS A 165 -5.56 -15.55 6.78
N ASN A 166 -6.00 -16.59 7.48
CA ASN A 166 -7.13 -16.46 8.42
C ASN A 166 -6.87 -15.51 9.61
N ASN A 167 -5.62 -15.33 10.04
CA ASN A 167 -5.30 -14.51 11.21
C ASN A 167 -5.42 -12.99 10.96
N ILE A 168 -5.71 -12.56 9.73
CA ILE A 168 -5.94 -11.15 9.38
C ILE A 168 -7.40 -10.83 9.06
N ALA A 169 -8.34 -11.77 9.27
CA ALA A 169 -9.76 -11.58 8.94
C ALA A 169 -10.34 -10.28 9.52
N LYS A 170 -10.00 -9.93 10.77
CA LYS A 170 -10.44 -8.66 11.40
C LYS A 170 -10.00 -7.42 10.63
N TYR A 171 -8.81 -7.41 10.04
CA TYR A 171 -8.31 -6.28 9.26
C TYR A 171 -8.95 -6.24 7.88
N ARG A 172 -9.22 -7.42 7.28
CA ARG A 172 -9.96 -7.51 6.02
C ARG A 172 -11.38 -6.97 6.14
N ILE A 173 -12.08 -7.31 7.23
CA ILE A 173 -13.41 -6.76 7.57
C ILE A 173 -13.30 -5.24 7.75
N MET A 174 -12.34 -4.77 8.57
CA MET A 174 -12.11 -3.34 8.80
C MET A 174 -11.90 -2.55 7.50
N ALA A 175 -11.18 -3.13 6.54
CA ALA A 175 -10.94 -2.56 5.22
C ALA A 175 -12.04 -2.80 4.19
N ASN A 176 -12.98 -3.72 4.45
CA ASN A 176 -13.79 -4.33 3.40
C ASN A 176 -12.91 -4.77 2.21
N GLU A 177 -11.82 -5.48 2.51
CA GLU A 177 -10.85 -5.94 1.52
C GLU A 177 -11.49 -6.88 0.47
N PRO A 178 -12.39 -7.83 0.82
CA PRO A 178 -13.10 -8.64 -0.17
C PRO A 178 -13.89 -7.81 -1.18
N GLY A 179 -14.55 -6.74 -0.72
CA GLY A 179 -15.24 -5.81 -1.62
C GLY A 179 -14.28 -5.07 -2.54
N ALA A 180 -13.16 -4.56 -2.01
CA ALA A 180 -12.14 -3.88 -2.82
C ALA A 180 -11.58 -4.80 -3.94
N ILE A 181 -11.36 -6.08 -3.63
CA ILE A 181 -10.92 -7.10 -4.59
C ILE A 181 -11.95 -7.28 -5.72
N VAL A 182 -13.24 -7.33 -5.39
CA VAL A 182 -14.33 -7.49 -6.36
C VAL A 182 -14.50 -6.25 -7.21
N GLU A 183 -14.52 -5.06 -6.59
CA GLU A 183 -14.68 -3.78 -7.26
C GLU A 183 -13.54 -3.51 -8.25
N ALA A 184 -12.30 -3.91 -7.90
CA ALA A 184 -11.14 -3.83 -8.79
C ALA A 184 -11.09 -4.97 -9.84
N GLY A 185 -12.03 -5.92 -9.80
CA GLY A 185 -12.08 -7.04 -10.76
C GLY A 185 -10.96 -8.08 -10.60
N VAL A 186 -10.29 -8.12 -9.45
CA VAL A 186 -9.14 -9.01 -9.20
C VAL A 186 -9.59 -10.45 -8.95
N LEU A 187 -10.67 -10.63 -8.19
CA LEU A 187 -11.35 -11.92 -8.02
C LEU A 187 -12.87 -11.76 -8.13
N PRO A 188 -13.60 -12.72 -8.73
CA PRO A 188 -15.05 -12.70 -8.74
C PRO A 188 -15.66 -12.82 -7.34
N ALA A 189 -16.76 -12.10 -7.09
CA ALA A 189 -17.48 -12.16 -5.82
C ALA A 189 -17.94 -13.58 -5.46
N SER A 190 -18.38 -14.35 -6.46
CA SER A 190 -18.74 -15.76 -6.28
C SER A 190 -17.58 -16.57 -5.71
N ASN A 191 -16.35 -16.36 -6.22
CA ASN A 191 -15.20 -17.13 -5.76
C ASN A 191 -14.92 -16.86 -4.28
N LEU A 192 -14.95 -15.59 -3.86
CA LEU A 192 -14.77 -15.20 -2.46
C LEU A 192 -15.89 -15.75 -1.58
N PHE A 193 -17.15 -15.62 -2.01
CA PHE A 193 -18.31 -16.02 -1.21
C PHE A 193 -18.34 -17.52 -0.87
N PHE A 194 -17.82 -18.38 -1.76
CA PHE A 194 -17.75 -19.82 -1.53
C PHE A 194 -16.45 -20.28 -0.85
N MET A 195 -15.48 -19.38 -0.60
CA MET A 195 -14.26 -19.73 0.13
C MET A 195 -14.53 -19.94 1.62
N GLU A 196 -13.88 -20.95 2.20
CA GLU A 196 -13.97 -21.25 3.65
C GLU A 196 -13.04 -20.35 4.48
N SER A 197 -12.08 -19.66 3.86
CA SER A 197 -11.19 -18.68 4.50
C SER A 197 -11.84 -17.31 4.70
N ILE A 198 -12.99 -17.07 4.06
CA ILE A 198 -13.81 -15.88 4.21
C ILE A 198 -14.80 -16.11 5.35
N SER A 199 -14.76 -15.24 6.36
CA SER A 199 -15.64 -15.32 7.51
C SER A 199 -17.11 -15.00 7.16
N PRO A 200 -18.08 -15.42 7.99
CA PRO A 200 -19.48 -15.04 7.81
C PRO A 200 -19.70 -13.53 7.68
N GLU A 201 -19.01 -12.72 8.48
CA GLU A 201 -19.11 -11.25 8.42
C GLU A 201 -18.61 -10.68 7.09
N GLU A 202 -17.49 -11.19 6.57
CA GLU A 202 -17.00 -10.79 5.24
C GLU A 202 -17.97 -11.21 4.11
N LYS A 203 -18.66 -12.35 4.26
CA LYS A 203 -19.70 -12.77 3.30
C LYS A 203 -20.93 -11.88 3.37
N LYS A 204 -21.31 -11.47 4.58
CA LYS A 204 -22.40 -10.53 4.83
C LYS A 204 -22.13 -9.19 4.14
N ASP A 205 -20.92 -8.64 4.27
CA ASP A 205 -20.51 -7.40 3.58
C ASP A 205 -20.65 -7.52 2.05
N LEU A 206 -20.27 -8.67 1.47
CA LEU A 206 -20.44 -8.92 0.03
C LEU A 206 -21.92 -8.97 -0.40
N ILE A 207 -22.81 -9.48 0.46
CA ILE A 207 -24.26 -9.51 0.22
C ILE A 207 -24.84 -8.10 0.31
N GLU A 208 -24.57 -7.37 1.39
CA GLU A 208 -25.10 -6.02 1.64
C GLU A 208 -24.69 -5.02 0.54
N ARG A 209 -23.49 -5.20 -0.01
CA ARG A 209 -22.97 -4.43 -1.15
C ARG A 209 -23.50 -4.87 -2.52
N LYS A 210 -24.42 -5.84 -2.54
CA LYS A 210 -25.07 -6.37 -3.75
C LYS A 210 -24.10 -7.06 -4.73
N HIS A 211 -22.97 -7.55 -4.25
CA HIS A 211 -22.07 -8.37 -5.07
C HIS A 211 -22.58 -9.82 -5.19
N ILE A 212 -23.39 -10.27 -4.23
CA ILE A 212 -23.92 -11.63 -4.17
C ILE A 212 -25.44 -11.62 -4.40
N PRO A 213 -25.94 -12.19 -5.51
CA PRO A 213 -27.38 -12.33 -5.73
C PRO A 213 -27.95 -13.47 -4.86
N GLU A 214 -29.24 -13.36 -4.53
CA GLU A 214 -30.01 -14.32 -3.72
C GLU A 214 -29.86 -15.79 -4.19
N ALA A 215 -29.71 -16.02 -5.49
CA ALA A 215 -29.49 -17.35 -6.05
C ALA A 215 -28.20 -18.02 -5.54
N LEU A 216 -27.12 -17.25 -5.32
CA LEU A 216 -25.87 -17.77 -4.76
C LEU A 216 -26.00 -18.04 -3.26
N ILE A 217 -26.76 -17.22 -2.53
CA ILE A 217 -27.07 -17.43 -1.10
C ILE A 217 -27.81 -18.75 -0.93
N LYS A 218 -28.88 -18.97 -1.70
CA LYS A 218 -29.63 -20.24 -1.73
C LYS A 218 -28.75 -21.43 -2.07
N ASN A 219 -27.82 -21.29 -3.01
CA ASN A 219 -26.87 -22.34 -3.36
C ASN A 219 -25.93 -22.66 -2.18
N ARG A 220 -25.38 -21.64 -1.50
CA ARG A 220 -24.48 -21.82 -0.36
C ARG A 220 -25.17 -22.52 0.81
N LEU A 221 -26.44 -22.21 1.09
CA LEU A 221 -27.22 -22.87 2.15
C LEU A 221 -27.43 -24.38 1.94
N GLN A 222 -27.35 -24.87 0.69
CA GLN A 222 -27.40 -26.31 0.39
C GLN A 222 -26.18 -27.07 0.89
N ASN A 223 -25.07 -26.37 1.17
CA ASN A 223 -23.88 -26.99 1.73
C ASN A 223 -24.10 -27.30 3.22
N SER A 224 -24.13 -28.60 3.57
CA SER A 224 -24.30 -29.08 4.94
C SER A 224 -23.09 -28.88 5.84
N LYS A 225 -21.96 -28.41 5.29
CA LYS A 225 -20.69 -28.21 6.03
C LYS A 225 -20.44 -26.78 6.48
N ILE A 226 -21.31 -25.83 6.12
CA ILE A 226 -21.18 -24.45 6.61
C ILE A 226 -21.44 -24.40 8.12
N SER A 227 -20.83 -23.43 8.81
CA SER A 227 -21.08 -23.25 10.25
C SER A 227 -22.54 -22.83 10.49
N GLN A 228 -23.03 -23.08 11.72
CA GLN A 228 -24.37 -22.63 12.11
C GLN A 228 -24.47 -21.10 12.04
N GLU A 229 -23.43 -20.39 12.46
CA GLU A 229 -23.34 -18.93 12.34
C GLU A 229 -23.46 -18.44 10.90
N GLU A 230 -22.77 -19.08 9.95
CA GLU A 230 -22.90 -18.73 8.53
C GLU A 230 -24.32 -19.01 8.04
N ARG A 231 -24.91 -20.15 8.44
CA ARG A 231 -26.27 -20.52 8.05
C ARG A 231 -27.29 -19.51 8.54
N ASP A 232 -27.26 -19.19 9.84
CA ASP A 232 -28.16 -18.23 10.46
C ASP A 232 -28.07 -16.87 9.77
N MET A 233 -26.85 -16.38 9.50
CA MET A 233 -26.63 -15.14 8.76
C MET A 233 -27.22 -15.19 7.36
N LEU A 234 -26.99 -16.27 6.59
CA LEU A 234 -27.49 -16.38 5.21
C LEU A 234 -29.03 -16.47 5.14
N GLU A 235 -29.67 -17.07 6.14
CA GLU A 235 -31.13 -17.17 6.23
C GLU A 235 -31.82 -15.81 6.40
N GLU A 236 -31.14 -14.79 6.93
CA GLU A 236 -31.67 -13.42 7.04
C GLU A 236 -31.83 -12.71 5.68
N TYR A 237 -31.20 -13.23 4.61
CA TYR A 237 -31.15 -12.61 3.28
C TYR A 237 -31.97 -13.33 2.21
N ILE A 238 -32.87 -14.24 2.62
CA ILE A 238 -33.79 -14.98 1.73
C ILE A 238 -35.23 -14.68 2.10
#